data_AF-A0A1I1S4Z7-F1
#
_entry.id   AF-A0A1I1S4Z7-F1
#
_cell.length_a   1.000
_cell.length_b   1.000
_cell.length_c   1.000
_cell.angle_alpha   90.00
_cell.angle_beta   90.00
_cell.angle_gamma   90.00
#
_symmetry.space_group_name_H-M   'P 1'
#
loop_
_entity.id
_entity.type
_entity.pdbx_description
1 polymer ?
#
loop_
_entity_poly.entity_id
_entity_poly.type
_entity_poly.pdbx_seq_one_letter_code
_entity_poly.pdbx_strand_id
1 'polypeptide(L)'
;MINKEFIDKTEHSDWDFSNEILYSMCRENFTHTQTDKIIGKTVLIGRTYAAAIERRKNKTEEEQNDNFYIEKVAPKFKKSKLDFYIENLKYETELNEKNIPVILKVHCYLTELIKELTEQNKRSFSSKYLHFHLPNLFFIYDTRAVKAIGLLKTKFQYNYKEQINSENADKEYASFFYKCFAQKNKMENEFKRKISTRHFDNILMKVVELNETKAYAQHRI
;
A
#
# COMPACT_ATOMS: atom_id res chain seq x y z
N MET A 1 -24.46 1.79 6.01
CA MET A 1 -23.81 1.79 4.67
C MET A 1 -23.05 0.49 4.48
N ILE A 2 -22.27 0.06 5.49
CA ILE A 2 -21.65 -1.25 5.51
C ILE A 2 -22.59 -2.21 6.25
N ASN A 3 -22.91 -3.33 5.62
CA ASN A 3 -23.68 -4.45 6.16
C ASN A 3 -23.05 -5.75 5.65
N LYS A 4 -23.58 -6.92 6.05
CA LYS A 4 -23.02 -8.21 5.63
C LYS A 4 -22.95 -8.37 4.10
N GLU A 5 -24.03 -8.03 3.40
CA GLU A 5 -24.08 -8.10 1.93
C GLU A 5 -23.01 -7.22 1.26
N PHE A 6 -22.77 -6.03 1.79
CA PHE A 6 -21.70 -5.15 1.32
C PHE A 6 -20.31 -5.77 1.51
N ILE A 7 -20.07 -6.41 2.66
CA ILE A 7 -18.81 -7.11 2.93
C ILE A 7 -18.63 -8.26 1.94
N ASP A 8 -19.66 -9.07 1.72
CA ASP A 8 -19.60 -10.20 0.79
C ASP A 8 -19.34 -9.74 -0.65
N LYS A 9 -20.01 -8.66 -1.10
CA LYS A 9 -19.82 -8.07 -2.43
C LYS A 9 -18.43 -7.46 -2.69
N THR A 10 -17.65 -7.20 -1.65
CA THR A 10 -16.32 -6.58 -1.76
C THR A 10 -15.18 -7.59 -1.61
N GLU A 11 -15.51 -8.86 -1.37
CA GLU A 11 -14.52 -9.94 -1.26
C GLU A 11 -13.75 -10.13 -2.57
N HIS A 12 -14.44 -9.99 -3.69
CA HIS A 12 -13.88 -10.04 -5.04
C HIS A 12 -13.97 -8.69 -5.74
N SER A 13 -13.07 -8.47 -6.70
CA SER A 13 -13.08 -7.32 -7.58
C SER A 13 -12.84 -7.73 -9.02
N ASP A 14 -13.35 -6.95 -9.97
CA ASP A 14 -13.06 -7.14 -11.41
C ASP A 14 -11.56 -7.05 -11.74
N TRP A 15 -10.76 -6.55 -10.79
CA TRP A 15 -9.31 -6.40 -10.89
C TRP A 15 -8.54 -7.62 -10.36
N ASP A 16 -9.22 -8.65 -9.83
CA ASP A 16 -8.58 -9.78 -9.13
C ASP A 16 -7.57 -10.51 -10.03
N PHE A 17 -7.87 -10.71 -11.31
CA PHE A 17 -6.93 -11.36 -12.23
C PHE A 17 -5.64 -10.55 -12.42
N SER A 18 -5.77 -9.24 -12.64
CA SER A 18 -4.62 -8.33 -12.77
C SER A 18 -3.79 -8.29 -11.48
N ASN A 19 -4.47 -8.30 -10.33
CA ASN A 19 -3.83 -8.34 -9.03
C ASN A 19 -3.06 -9.64 -8.81
N GLU A 20 -3.62 -10.79 -9.21
CA GLU A 20 -2.93 -12.08 -9.08
C GLU A 20 -1.67 -12.14 -9.94
N ILE A 21 -1.66 -11.54 -11.13
CA ILE A 21 -0.43 -11.42 -11.93
C ILE A 21 0.66 -10.67 -11.14
N LEU A 22 0.31 -9.55 -10.49
CA LEU A 22 1.24 -8.78 -9.69
C LEU A 22 1.69 -9.53 -8.42
N TYR A 23 0.78 -10.25 -7.76
CA TYR A 23 1.11 -11.09 -6.61
C TYR A 23 2.04 -12.24 -7.02
N SER A 24 1.75 -12.95 -8.11
CA SER A 24 2.59 -14.04 -8.61
C SER A 24 3.98 -13.54 -8.96
N MET A 25 4.06 -12.40 -9.67
CA MET A 25 5.34 -11.77 -10.00
C MET A 25 6.19 -11.50 -8.75
N CYS A 26 5.62 -10.91 -7.70
CA CYS A 26 6.34 -10.63 -6.46
C CYS A 26 6.65 -11.89 -5.67
N ARG A 27 5.73 -12.85 -5.59
CA ARG A 27 5.89 -14.11 -4.86
C ARG A 27 6.98 -15.00 -5.47
N GLU A 28 7.00 -15.12 -6.80
CA GLU A 28 7.98 -15.92 -7.54
C GLU A 28 9.35 -15.22 -7.62
N ASN A 29 9.36 -13.88 -7.55
CA ASN A 29 10.57 -13.07 -7.65
C ASN A 29 10.72 -12.17 -6.41
N PHE A 30 10.67 -12.78 -5.22
CA PHE A 30 10.59 -12.05 -3.94
C PHE A 30 11.79 -11.11 -3.73
N THR A 31 13.01 -11.60 -3.98
CA THR A 31 14.25 -10.85 -3.72
C THR A 31 14.57 -9.82 -4.81
N HIS A 32 15.57 -8.97 -4.56
CA HIS A 32 15.98 -7.87 -5.45
C HIS A 32 17.41 -8.06 -5.96
N THR A 33 17.72 -9.25 -6.48
CA THR A 33 19.07 -9.61 -6.98
C THR A 33 19.20 -9.47 -8.50
N GLN A 34 18.12 -9.69 -9.25
CA GLN A 34 18.08 -9.66 -10.72
C GLN A 34 17.50 -8.34 -11.24
N THR A 35 18.16 -7.73 -12.24
CA THR A 35 17.81 -6.39 -12.74
C THR A 35 16.43 -6.37 -13.39
N ASP A 36 16.18 -7.31 -14.30
CA ASP A 36 14.92 -7.45 -15.03
C ASP A 36 13.73 -7.62 -14.06
N LYS A 37 13.89 -8.41 -12.99
CA LYS A 37 12.84 -8.63 -11.99
C LYS A 37 12.54 -7.38 -11.17
N ILE A 38 13.56 -6.61 -10.79
CA ILE A 38 13.36 -5.33 -10.08
C ILE A 38 12.61 -4.36 -10.98
N ILE A 39 13.06 -4.20 -12.22
CA ILE A 39 12.42 -3.30 -13.20
C ILE A 39 10.97 -3.73 -13.44
N GLY A 40 10.72 -5.01 -13.70
CA GLY A 40 9.38 -5.56 -13.89
C GLY A 40 8.46 -5.24 -12.71
N LYS A 41 8.87 -5.57 -11.48
CA LYS A 41 8.09 -5.29 -10.27
C LYS A 41 7.78 -3.80 -10.12
N THR A 42 8.79 -2.95 -10.23
CA THR A 42 8.66 -1.50 -10.02
C THR A 42 7.81 -0.82 -11.11
N VAL A 43 8.01 -1.16 -12.38
CA VAL A 43 7.26 -0.59 -13.50
C VAL A 43 5.81 -1.05 -13.49
N LEU A 44 5.56 -2.35 -13.38
CA LEU A 44 4.21 -2.90 -13.49
C LEU A 44 3.33 -2.44 -12.33
N ILE A 45 3.82 -2.52 -11.08
CA ILE A 45 3.07 -2.02 -9.92
C ILE A 45 2.84 -0.50 -10.05
N GLY A 46 3.90 0.25 -10.40
CA GLY A 46 3.83 1.70 -10.53
C GLY A 46 2.80 2.15 -11.58
N ARG A 47 2.77 1.51 -12.75
CA ARG A 47 1.87 1.90 -13.85
C ARG A 47 0.44 1.40 -13.64
N THR A 48 0.25 0.15 -13.23
CA THR A 48 -1.09 -0.43 -12.99
C THR A 48 -1.85 0.34 -11.92
N TYR A 49 -1.16 0.84 -10.89
CA TYR A 49 -1.78 1.55 -9.77
C TYR A 49 -1.54 3.07 -9.76
N ALA A 50 -1.17 3.65 -10.91
CA ALA A 50 -0.93 5.08 -11.09
C ALA A 50 0.03 5.70 -10.04
N ALA A 51 1.00 4.92 -9.57
CA ALA A 51 2.00 5.27 -8.57
C ALA A 51 3.42 5.26 -9.16
N ALA A 52 3.54 5.51 -10.45
CA ALA A 52 4.78 5.49 -11.23
C ALA A 52 5.86 6.41 -10.62
N ILE A 53 7.02 5.84 -10.29
CA ILE A 53 8.15 6.53 -9.64
C ILE A 53 9.02 7.31 -10.63
N GLU A 54 8.95 6.99 -11.93
CA GLU A 54 9.61 7.71 -13.01
C GLU A 54 9.06 9.13 -13.20
N ARG A 55 7.84 9.40 -12.70
CA ARG A 55 7.24 10.75 -12.65
C ARG A 55 7.89 11.57 -11.53
N ARG A 56 9.12 12.04 -11.70
CA ARG A 56 9.88 12.81 -10.69
C ARG A 56 9.93 14.31 -11.01
N LYS A 57 10.15 15.14 -9.98
CA LYS A 57 10.24 16.61 -10.13
C LYS A 57 11.50 17.06 -10.91
N ASN A 58 12.62 16.37 -10.70
CA ASN A 58 13.93 16.77 -11.25
C ASN A 58 14.29 16.01 -12.53
N LYS A 59 13.28 15.59 -13.30
CA LYS A 59 13.52 14.92 -14.57
C LYS A 59 13.97 15.98 -15.58
N THR A 60 15.16 15.82 -16.15
CA THR A 60 15.57 16.64 -17.30
C THR A 60 14.86 16.15 -18.56
N GLU A 61 14.67 17.01 -19.56
CA GLU A 61 14.02 16.64 -20.82
C GLU A 61 14.75 15.48 -21.55
N GLU A 62 16.06 15.38 -21.35
CA GLU A 62 16.94 14.36 -21.92
C GLU A 62 16.90 13.02 -21.17
N GLU A 63 16.48 13.00 -19.90
CA GLU A 63 16.42 11.78 -19.10
C GLU A 63 15.27 10.87 -19.56
N GLN A 64 15.58 9.80 -20.27
CA GLN A 64 14.60 8.77 -20.64
C GLN A 64 14.10 7.99 -19.41
N ASN A 65 12.81 7.67 -19.38
CA ASN A 65 12.20 6.93 -18.27
C ASN A 65 12.82 5.54 -18.12
N ASP A 66 13.18 4.87 -19.22
CA ASP A 66 13.70 3.51 -19.17
C ASP A 66 15.11 3.48 -18.54
N ASN A 67 15.96 4.45 -18.91
CA ASN A 67 17.29 4.63 -18.31
C ASN A 67 17.21 4.85 -16.80
N PHE A 68 16.18 5.55 -16.31
CA PHE A 68 15.98 5.69 -14.87
C PHE A 68 15.87 4.34 -14.14
N TYR A 69 15.12 3.40 -14.71
CA TYR A 69 14.94 2.08 -14.09
C TYR A 69 16.22 1.24 -14.16
N ILE A 70 16.90 1.28 -15.30
CA ILE A 70 18.13 0.50 -15.55
C ILE A 70 19.30 1.03 -14.73
N GLU A 71 19.50 2.35 -14.72
CA GLU A 71 20.71 2.98 -14.19
C GLU A 71 20.57 3.43 -12.73
N LYS A 72 19.35 3.76 -12.28
CA LYS A 72 19.12 4.28 -10.92
C LYS A 72 18.35 3.30 -10.04
N VAL A 73 17.14 2.90 -10.45
CA VAL A 73 16.24 2.09 -9.59
C VAL A 73 16.83 0.70 -9.31
N ALA A 74 17.16 -0.08 -10.35
CA ALA A 74 17.63 -1.44 -10.17
C ALA A 74 18.96 -1.51 -9.38
N PRO A 75 19.99 -0.70 -9.67
CA PRO A 75 21.21 -0.68 -8.87
C PRO A 75 20.97 -0.26 -7.42
N LYS A 76 20.07 0.69 -7.16
CA LYS A 76 19.74 1.14 -5.80
C LYS A 76 19.07 0.04 -4.99
N PHE A 77 18.11 -0.67 -5.57
CA PHE A 77 17.43 -1.79 -4.92
C PHE A 77 18.40 -2.93 -4.61
N LYS A 78 19.26 -3.32 -5.57
CA LYS A 78 20.28 -4.37 -5.37
C LYS A 78 21.25 -4.08 -4.23
N LYS A 79 21.65 -2.82 -4.08
CA LYS A 79 22.59 -2.38 -3.02
C LYS A 79 21.90 -2.09 -1.69
N SER A 80 20.56 -2.08 -1.66
CA SER A 80 19.78 -1.77 -0.46
C SER A 80 19.69 -2.95 0.49
N LYS A 81 19.17 -2.70 1.70
CA LYS A 81 18.80 -3.72 2.68
C LYS A 81 17.33 -4.11 2.58
N LEU A 82 16.66 -3.84 1.45
CA LEU A 82 15.23 -4.09 1.30
C LEU A 82 14.89 -5.57 1.53
N ASP A 83 15.67 -6.49 0.94
CA ASP A 83 15.49 -7.94 1.11
C ASP A 83 15.56 -8.34 2.58
N PHE A 84 16.57 -7.87 3.31
CA PHE A 84 16.69 -8.10 4.77
C PHE A 84 15.43 -7.67 5.53
N TYR A 85 14.84 -6.53 5.18
CA TYR A 85 13.64 -6.03 5.85
C TYR A 85 12.38 -6.82 5.51
N ILE A 86 12.15 -7.14 4.23
CA ILE A 86 10.94 -7.88 3.81
C ILE A 86 11.02 -9.37 4.20
N GLU A 87 12.20 -9.97 4.25
CA GLU A 87 12.39 -11.37 4.66
C GLU A 87 12.01 -11.58 6.13
N ASN A 88 12.28 -10.60 7.00
CA ASN A 88 11.88 -10.65 8.41
C ASN A 88 10.35 -10.72 8.60
N LEU A 89 9.57 -10.37 7.58
CA LEU A 89 8.10 -10.41 7.59
C LEU A 89 7.53 -11.54 6.72
N LYS A 90 8.36 -12.31 6.02
CA LYS A 90 7.93 -13.27 4.99
C LYS A 90 6.99 -14.36 5.52
N TYR A 91 7.20 -14.77 6.78
CA TYR A 91 6.41 -15.83 7.42
C TYR A 91 5.27 -15.29 8.30
N GLU A 92 5.11 -13.98 8.39
CA GLU A 92 4.00 -13.36 9.10
C GLU A 92 2.72 -13.52 8.27
N THR A 93 1.80 -14.36 8.73
CA THR A 93 0.56 -14.65 8.01
C THR A 93 -0.57 -13.68 8.36
N GLU A 94 -0.46 -12.99 9.50
CA GLU A 94 -1.53 -12.15 10.04
C GLU A 94 -0.99 -10.84 10.62
N LEU A 95 -1.73 -9.76 10.38
CA LEU A 95 -1.46 -8.45 10.97
C LEU A 95 -1.87 -8.41 12.44
N ASN A 96 -0.98 -7.99 13.33
CA ASN A 96 -1.26 -7.86 14.76
C ASN A 96 -0.41 -6.76 15.42
N GLU A 97 -0.75 -6.34 16.64
CA GLU A 97 -0.07 -5.21 17.28
C GLU A 97 1.45 -5.39 17.46
N LYS A 98 1.93 -6.63 17.56
CA LYS A 98 3.36 -6.93 17.77
C LYS A 98 4.18 -6.72 16.50
N ASN A 99 3.63 -7.05 15.32
CA ASN A 99 4.36 -6.92 14.06
C ASN A 99 4.22 -5.55 13.37
N ILE A 100 3.22 -4.74 13.76
CA ILE A 100 3.02 -3.38 13.21
C ILE A 100 4.28 -2.50 13.25
N PRO A 101 5.05 -2.40 14.35
CA PRO A 101 6.24 -1.55 14.38
C PRO A 101 7.28 -1.94 13.31
N VAL A 102 7.43 -3.25 13.05
CA VAL A 102 8.34 -3.75 12.01
C VAL A 102 7.79 -3.43 10.62
N ILE A 103 6.49 -3.65 10.39
CA ILE A 103 5.81 -3.32 9.12
C ILE A 103 5.98 -1.83 8.77
N LEU A 104 5.74 -0.94 9.73
CA LEU A 104 5.90 0.51 9.54
C LEU A 104 7.37 0.89 9.26
N LYS A 105 8.32 0.22 9.90
CA LYS A 105 9.75 0.39 9.62
C LYS A 105 10.13 -0.02 8.20
N VAL A 106 9.62 -1.14 7.69
CA VAL A 106 9.86 -1.57 6.31
C VAL A 106 9.27 -0.57 5.31
N HIS A 107 8.05 -0.07 5.57
CA HIS A 107 7.45 0.97 4.73
C HIS A 107 8.26 2.27 4.74
N CYS A 108 8.70 2.73 5.91
CA CYS A 108 9.54 3.92 6.05
C CYS A 108 10.86 3.75 5.28
N TYR A 109 11.52 2.59 5.43
CA TYR A 109 12.76 2.28 4.73
C TYR A 109 12.62 2.36 3.22
N LEU A 110 11.60 1.70 2.64
CA LEU A 110 11.37 1.75 1.20
C LEU A 110 11.03 3.18 0.75
N THR A 111 10.26 3.91 1.55
CA THR A 111 9.88 5.31 1.27
C THR A 111 11.10 6.22 1.19
N GLU A 112 12.03 6.14 2.14
CA GLU A 112 13.27 6.91 2.09
C GLU A 112 14.17 6.45 0.93
N LEU A 113 14.25 5.14 0.64
CA LEU A 113 14.99 4.62 -0.51
C LEU A 113 14.49 5.20 -1.85
N ILE A 114 13.18 5.31 -2.02
CA ILE A 114 12.55 5.90 -3.22
C ILE A 114 12.69 7.42 -3.24
N LYS A 115 12.64 8.07 -2.09
CA LYS A 115 12.86 9.51 -1.96
C LYS A 115 14.28 9.89 -2.37
N GLU A 116 15.29 9.09 -2.03
CA GLU A 116 16.65 9.31 -2.52
C GLU A 116 16.76 9.20 -4.05
N LEU A 117 15.88 8.42 -4.70
CA LEU A 117 15.85 8.26 -6.17
C LEU A 117 15.03 9.34 -6.89
N THR A 118 14.01 9.89 -6.24
CA THR A 118 12.98 10.71 -6.90
C THR A 118 12.79 12.09 -6.30
N GLU A 119 13.43 12.35 -5.15
CA GLU A 119 13.24 13.52 -4.28
C GLU A 119 11.79 13.71 -3.81
N GLN A 120 11.03 12.62 -3.85
CA GLN A 120 9.63 12.58 -3.44
C GLN A 120 9.40 11.33 -2.59
N ASN A 121 8.62 11.45 -1.52
CA ASN A 121 8.39 10.29 -0.64
C ASN A 121 7.72 9.11 -1.36
N LYS A 122 6.87 9.38 -2.38
CA LYS A 122 6.17 8.34 -3.16
C LYS A 122 5.49 7.28 -2.28
N ARG A 123 4.93 7.66 -1.12
CA ARG A 123 4.27 6.78 -0.14
C ARG A 123 3.29 5.79 -0.78
N SER A 124 2.50 6.26 -1.76
CA SER A 124 1.56 5.41 -2.46
C SER A 124 2.26 4.23 -3.16
N PHE A 125 3.37 4.49 -3.84
CA PHE A 125 4.18 3.45 -4.45
C PHE A 125 4.72 2.48 -3.40
N SER A 126 5.35 2.98 -2.34
CA SER A 126 5.93 2.13 -1.28
C SER A 126 4.90 1.18 -0.66
N SER A 127 3.72 1.69 -0.30
CA SER A 127 2.64 0.87 0.25
C SER A 127 2.15 -0.20 -0.71
N LYS A 128 1.96 0.13 -2.00
CA LYS A 128 1.49 -0.79 -3.03
C LYS A 128 2.54 -1.84 -3.34
N TYR A 129 3.80 -1.43 -3.47
CA TYR A 129 4.92 -2.33 -3.67
C TYR A 129 4.97 -3.39 -2.57
N LEU A 130 4.95 -2.96 -1.31
CA LEU A 130 4.99 -3.85 -0.16
C LEU A 130 3.71 -4.69 -0.02
N HIS A 131 2.55 -4.15 -0.39
CA HIS A 131 1.30 -4.91 -0.45
C HIS A 131 1.39 -6.06 -1.47
N PHE A 132 1.98 -5.87 -2.64
CA PHE A 132 2.16 -6.98 -3.60
C PHE A 132 3.20 -8.02 -3.17
N HIS A 133 4.16 -7.63 -2.33
CA HIS A 133 5.12 -8.58 -1.72
C HIS A 133 4.52 -9.35 -0.54
N LEU A 134 3.77 -8.67 0.33
CA LEU A 134 3.27 -9.18 1.60
C LEU A 134 1.81 -8.72 1.81
N PRO A 135 0.84 -9.28 1.06
CA PRO A 135 -0.53 -8.76 0.96
C PRO A 135 -1.31 -8.73 2.26
N ASN A 136 -0.96 -9.58 3.23
CA ASN A 136 -1.64 -9.65 4.50
C ASN A 136 -1.19 -8.56 5.49
N LEU A 137 -0.08 -7.88 5.22
CA LEU A 137 0.59 -7.00 6.19
C LEU A 137 0.51 -5.51 5.85
N PHE A 138 0.41 -5.14 4.58
CA PHE A 138 0.44 -3.74 4.16
C PHE A 138 -0.90 -3.31 3.57
N PHE A 139 -1.49 -2.25 4.11
CA PHE A 139 -2.64 -1.58 3.47
C PHE A 139 -2.19 -0.73 2.29
N ILE A 140 -2.99 -0.69 1.23
CA ILE A 140 -2.77 0.19 0.09
C ILE A 140 -2.99 1.65 0.52
N TYR A 141 -1.99 2.50 0.28
CA TYR A 141 -2.08 3.93 0.50
C TYR A 141 -2.27 4.68 -0.82
N ASP A 142 -3.38 5.41 -0.94
CA ASP A 142 -3.57 6.47 -1.91
C ASP A 142 -4.67 7.43 -1.46
N THR A 143 -4.93 8.45 -2.28
CA THR A 143 -5.92 9.47 -1.99
C THR A 143 -7.33 8.91 -1.81
N ARG A 144 -7.69 7.84 -2.52
CA ARG A 144 -9.00 7.18 -2.40
C ARG A 144 -9.07 6.42 -1.08
N ALA A 145 -8.04 5.65 -0.73
CA ALA A 145 -8.00 4.91 0.54
C ALA A 145 -8.05 5.86 1.76
N VAL A 146 -7.31 6.97 1.70
CA VAL A 146 -7.33 8.00 2.75
C VAL A 146 -8.72 8.64 2.86
N LYS A 147 -9.35 8.99 1.73
CA LYS A 147 -10.72 9.52 1.68
C LYS A 147 -11.73 8.52 2.29
N ALA A 148 -11.62 7.24 1.95
CA ALA A 148 -12.47 6.19 2.47
C ALA A 148 -12.41 6.08 4.00
N ILE A 149 -11.19 6.04 4.56
CA ILE A 149 -10.99 6.02 6.02
C ILE A 149 -11.56 7.26 6.68
N GLY A 150 -11.45 8.43 6.05
CA GLY A 150 -12.11 9.66 6.50
C GLY A 150 -13.64 9.54 6.54
N LEU A 151 -14.25 8.96 5.51
CA LEU A 151 -15.71 8.73 5.42
C LEU A 151 -16.21 7.74 6.47
N LEU A 152 -15.41 6.74 6.84
CA LEU A 152 -15.74 5.79 7.91
C LEU A 152 -15.64 6.41 9.30
N LYS A 153 -15.17 7.67 9.41
CA LYS A 153 -15.01 8.42 10.66
C LYS A 153 -14.24 7.63 11.72
N THR A 154 -13.27 6.84 11.29
CA THR A 154 -12.46 6.03 12.20
C THR A 154 -11.71 6.95 13.14
N LYS A 155 -11.99 6.83 14.45
CA LYS A 155 -11.35 7.65 15.47
C LYS A 155 -9.85 7.32 15.53
N PHE A 156 -9.04 8.36 15.65
CA PHE A 156 -7.63 8.20 15.97
C PHE A 156 -7.49 7.53 17.34
N GLN A 157 -6.69 6.48 17.42
CA GLN A 157 -6.44 5.81 18.68
C GLN A 157 -5.18 6.40 19.33
N TYR A 158 -5.37 7.17 20.41
CA TYR A 158 -4.29 7.91 21.09
C TYR A 158 -3.20 7.01 21.68
N ASN A 159 -3.53 5.75 21.98
CA ASN A 159 -2.61 4.70 22.42
C ASN A 159 -1.47 4.43 21.43
N TYR A 160 -1.61 4.81 20.15
CA TYR A 160 -0.56 4.61 19.14
C TYR A 160 0.27 5.87 18.84
N LYS A 161 0.09 6.96 19.63
CA LYS A 161 0.75 8.24 19.36
C LYS A 161 2.27 8.14 19.38
N GLU A 162 2.84 7.38 20.30
CA GLU A 162 4.30 7.22 20.41
C GLU A 162 4.85 6.43 19.22
N GLN A 163 4.18 5.35 18.84
CA GLN A 163 4.55 4.48 17.73
C GLN A 163 4.48 5.23 16.39
N ILE A 164 3.44 6.05 16.20
CA ILE A 164 3.30 6.89 15.00
C ILE A 164 4.42 7.94 14.92
N ASN A 165 4.88 8.46 16.06
CA ASN A 165 5.93 9.46 16.11
C ASN A 165 7.35 8.87 16.20
N SER A 166 7.49 7.55 16.12
CA SER A 166 8.80 6.89 16.07
C SER A 166 9.62 7.39 14.88
N GLU A 167 10.92 7.60 15.09
CA GLU A 167 11.87 8.00 14.04
C GLU A 167 11.92 7.00 12.87
N ASN A 168 11.56 5.74 13.12
CA ASN A 168 11.57 4.68 12.13
C ASN A 168 10.22 4.52 11.40
N ALA A 169 9.29 5.46 11.55
CA ALA A 169 7.98 5.40 10.91
C ALA A 169 7.70 6.66 10.07
N ASP A 170 7.14 6.46 8.88
CA ASP A 170 6.54 7.56 8.13
C ASP A 170 5.24 7.97 8.82
N LYS A 171 5.20 9.15 9.44
CA LYS A 171 4.08 9.61 10.28
C LYS A 171 2.72 9.58 9.56
N GLU A 172 2.71 9.95 8.29
CA GLU A 172 1.48 10.03 7.48
C GLU A 172 0.93 8.63 7.21
N TYR A 173 1.77 7.71 6.73
CA TYR A 173 1.38 6.33 6.52
C TYR A 173 1.08 5.60 7.83
N ALA A 174 1.85 5.82 8.90
CA ALA A 174 1.60 5.21 10.21
C ALA A 174 0.23 5.60 10.77
N SER A 175 -0.13 6.89 10.71
CA SER A 175 -1.45 7.37 11.12
C SER A 175 -2.57 6.72 10.29
N PHE A 176 -2.39 6.60 8.97
CA PHE A 176 -3.33 5.88 8.12
C PHE A 176 -3.42 4.39 8.49
N PHE A 177 -2.28 3.72 8.65
CA PHE A 177 -2.17 2.31 8.93
C PHE A 177 -2.91 1.92 10.21
N TYR A 178 -2.70 2.66 11.31
CA TYR A 178 -3.39 2.38 12.57
C TYR A 178 -4.90 2.62 12.49
N LYS A 179 -5.36 3.59 11.68
CA LYS A 179 -6.79 3.76 11.41
C LYS A 179 -7.34 2.56 10.63
N CYS A 180 -6.64 2.09 9.60
CA CYS A 180 -7.04 0.89 8.86
C CYS A 180 -7.11 -0.34 9.77
N PHE A 181 -6.07 -0.58 10.58
CA PHE A 181 -6.03 -1.69 11.54
C PHE A 181 -7.20 -1.63 12.53
N ALA A 182 -7.44 -0.47 13.15
CA ALA A 182 -8.55 -0.26 14.07
C ALA A 182 -9.91 -0.53 13.41
N GLN A 183 -10.11 0.00 12.20
CA GLN A 183 -11.36 -0.12 11.47
C GLN A 183 -11.60 -1.55 10.99
N LYS A 184 -10.57 -2.23 10.51
CA LYS A 184 -10.60 -3.64 10.14
C LYS A 184 -10.99 -4.51 11.33
N ASN A 185 -10.31 -4.39 12.46
CA ASN A 185 -10.62 -5.15 13.68
C ASN A 185 -12.05 -4.91 14.16
N LYS A 186 -12.53 -3.66 14.08
CA LYS A 186 -13.92 -3.34 14.40
C LYS A 186 -14.90 -4.10 13.50
N MET A 187 -14.66 -4.11 12.19
CA MET A 187 -15.51 -4.84 11.25
C MET A 187 -15.45 -6.35 11.48
N GLU A 188 -14.27 -6.90 11.72
CA GLU A 188 -14.11 -8.34 11.98
C GLU A 188 -14.90 -8.78 13.22
N ASN A 189 -14.87 -7.96 14.28
CA ASN A 189 -15.65 -8.19 15.50
C ASN A 189 -17.17 -8.04 15.26
N GLU A 190 -17.59 -7.01 14.53
CA GLU A 190 -18.99 -6.72 14.23
C GLU A 190 -19.64 -7.83 13.37
N PHE A 191 -18.91 -8.33 12.37
CA PHE A 191 -19.40 -9.36 11.45
C PHE A 191 -18.99 -10.79 11.84
N LYS A 192 -18.22 -10.96 12.93
CA LYS A 192 -17.67 -12.25 13.40
C LYS A 192 -16.97 -13.04 12.28
N ARG A 193 -16.18 -12.34 11.46
CA ARG A 193 -15.54 -12.87 10.25
C ARG A 193 -14.16 -12.25 10.11
N LYS A 194 -13.15 -13.05 9.73
CA LYS A 194 -11.84 -12.51 9.33
C LYS A 194 -11.94 -11.81 7.98
N ILE A 195 -11.35 -10.63 7.89
CA ILE A 195 -11.25 -9.81 6.69
C ILE A 195 -9.76 -9.74 6.35
N SER A 196 -9.37 -10.09 5.12
CA SER A 196 -7.98 -9.93 4.70
C SER A 196 -7.65 -8.46 4.47
N THR A 197 -6.38 -8.10 4.49
CA THR A 197 -5.96 -6.72 4.19
C THR A 197 -6.38 -6.28 2.78
N ARG A 198 -6.29 -7.17 1.78
CA ARG A 198 -6.80 -6.93 0.42
C ARG A 198 -8.32 -6.73 0.38
N HIS A 199 -9.08 -7.56 1.11
CA HIS A 199 -10.54 -7.41 1.20
C HIS A 199 -10.89 -6.06 1.85
N PHE A 200 -10.15 -5.67 2.89
CA PHE A 200 -10.31 -4.35 3.49
C PHE A 200 -10.00 -3.21 2.51
N ASP A 201 -8.95 -3.33 1.68
CA ASP A 201 -8.66 -2.34 0.63
C ASP A 201 -9.81 -2.25 -0.40
N ASN A 202 -10.43 -3.37 -0.78
CA ASN A 202 -11.62 -3.38 -1.66
C ASN A 202 -12.82 -2.67 -1.01
N ILE A 203 -13.04 -2.89 0.30
CA ILE A 203 -14.07 -2.20 1.08
C ILE A 203 -13.84 -0.69 1.02
N LEU A 204 -12.61 -0.21 1.23
CA LEU A 204 -12.28 1.22 1.15
C LEU A 204 -12.61 1.81 -0.22
N MET A 205 -12.26 1.11 -1.30
CA MET A 205 -12.58 1.57 -2.66
C MET A 205 -14.09 1.69 -2.88
N LYS A 206 -14.86 0.71 -2.43
CA LYS A 206 -16.32 0.70 -2.61
C LYS A 206 -17.03 1.77 -1.78
N VAL A 207 -16.51 2.10 -0.59
CA VAL A 207 -17.01 3.21 0.23
C VAL A 207 -16.92 4.54 -0.52
N VAL A 208 -15.80 4.79 -1.21
CA VAL A 208 -15.60 6.04 -1.98
C VAL A 208 -16.55 6.10 -3.17
N GLU A 209 -16.67 5.00 -3.92
CA GLU A 209 -17.55 4.90 -5.09
C GLU A 209 -19.02 5.19 -4.72
N LEU A 210 -19.52 4.60 -3.62
CA LEU A 210 -20.88 4.86 -3.14
C LEU A 210 -21.09 6.31 -2.70
N ASN A 211 -20.07 6.91 -2.07
CA ASN A 211 -20.16 8.31 -1.66
C ASN A 211 -20.19 9.26 -2.85
N GLU A 212 -19.39 9.00 -3.88
CA GLU A 212 -19.38 9.79 -5.12
C GLU A 212 -20.70 9.66 -5.86
N THR A 213 -21.23 8.44 -6.00
CA THR A 213 -22.54 8.20 -6.63
C THR A 213 -23.67 8.96 -5.95
N LYS A 214 -23.68 9.01 -4.61
CA LYS A 214 -24.66 9.80 -3.85
C LYS A 214 -24.54 11.30 -4.08
N ALA A 215 -23.31 11.82 -4.12
CA ALA A 215 -23.08 13.24 -4.40
C ALA A 215 -23.57 13.62 -5.81
N TYR A 216 -23.31 12.79 -6.82
CA TYR A 216 -23.80 13.01 -8.19
C TYR A 216 -25.33 13.02 -8.28
N ALA A 217 -26.02 12.14 -7.54
CA ALA A 217 -27.48 12.10 -7.52
C ALA A 217 -28.09 13.36 -6.87
N GLN A 218 -27.42 13.96 -5.87
CA GLN A 218 -27.89 15.15 -5.16
C GLN A 218 -27.71 16.45 -5.97
N HIS A 219 -26.78 16.49 -6.93
CA HIS A 219 -26.57 17.65 -7.81
C HIS A 219 -27.50 17.68 -9.04
N ARG A 220 -28.37 16.68 -9.21
CA ARG A 220 -29.32 16.56 -10.33
C ARG A 220 -30.78 16.85 -9.94
N ILE A 221 -31.01 17.32 -8.72
CA ILE A 221 -32.32 17.78 -8.18
C ILE A 221 -32.20 19.27 -7.93
#